data_AF-A0A971VFK5-F1
#
_entry.id   AF-A0A971VFK5-F1
#
_cell.length_a   1.000
_cell.length_b   1.000
_cell.length_c   1.000
_cell.angle_alpha   90.00
_cell.angle_beta   90.00
_cell.angle_gamma   90.00
#
_symmetry.space_group_name_H-M   'P 1'
#
loop_
_entity.id
_entity.type
_entity.pdbx_description
1 polymer ?
#
loop_
_entity_poly.entity_id
_entity_poly.type
_entity_poly.pdbx_seq_one_letter_code
_entity_poly.pdbx_strand_id
1 'polypeptide(L)'
;MSDTQLFKPDDRNELQRVLSKMNREQLLWLGGYISAAIDFAPAVQETYNSPIIEPAALAQTAETHNNQSSGPSSLSILYGSHSGNSKKIAQLAQKEAERLGLSATVKNMENYKARSIKDEEQILIIVSTHGEGDPPLSAQELYDKLESGKGLTLENIPFAVIALGDSSYDEFCKTGYDFHGFLKKLGGRPLRDVVALDTDFSKKLPELLPSIVKLFSGQTEAKQIHTPIKSDPKQFESDQPIDVEIIEKIQLNGCGSGKETWHIEIAADHKSLAYQPGDAIEVYANNSPELVASILQKAGLAASEMVELDTESLSIEEALLHHLELTLVTAPVVKKYAALLENNTLNRLLDDPEQLNAFLRGLDVLDLLSKYPVKLTAQLLASTLRPLAPRAYSIASSMEEVGDEVHITVGAVRFEKDERARGGVCSTYLADRTGLDDKLKVRIKANDQFRLPANGDVPLIMVGAGTGIAPFRGFVQH
;
A
#
# COMPACT_ATOMS: atom_id res chain seq x y z
N MET A 1 47.39 32.48 37.83
CA MET A 1 47.44 31.87 36.49
C MET A 1 46.17 31.04 36.33
N SER A 2 45.54 31.10 35.17
CA SER A 2 44.10 30.90 34.92
C SER A 2 43.52 29.51 35.28
N ASP A 3 42.47 29.52 36.11
CA ASP A 3 41.70 28.37 36.57
C ASP A 3 40.53 27.99 35.63
N THR A 4 40.75 28.03 34.31
CA THR A 4 39.70 27.87 33.28
C THR A 4 39.93 26.66 32.37
N GLN A 5 40.33 25.53 32.93
CA GLN A 5 40.79 24.39 32.16
C GLN A 5 40.10 23.08 32.58
N LEU A 6 39.15 22.62 31.76
CA LEU A 6 38.23 21.48 32.03
C LEU A 6 38.95 20.14 32.30
N PHE A 7 40.14 19.95 31.71
CA PHE A 7 41.00 18.76 31.88
C PHE A 7 42.40 19.17 32.33
N LYS A 8 43.08 18.34 33.13
CA LYS A 8 44.47 18.57 33.52
C LYS A 8 45.41 18.39 32.30
N PRO A 9 46.62 18.98 32.31
CA PRO A 9 47.55 18.88 31.18
C PRO A 9 47.87 17.43 30.77
N ASP A 10 48.04 16.52 31.72
CA ASP A 10 48.35 15.12 31.43
C ASP A 10 47.16 14.38 30.78
N ASP A 11 45.95 14.60 31.28
CA ASP A 11 44.72 14.01 30.72
C ASP A 11 44.47 14.45 29.28
N ARG A 12 44.81 15.70 28.94
CA ARG A 12 44.71 16.20 27.56
C ARG A 12 45.71 15.54 26.63
N ASN A 13 46.94 15.36 27.09
CA ASN A 13 47.97 14.71 26.29
C ASN A 13 47.58 13.26 25.99
N GLU A 14 46.96 12.57 26.95
CA GLU A 14 46.43 11.22 26.77
C GLU A 14 45.26 11.18 25.78
N LEU A 15 44.26 12.07 25.96
CA LEU A 15 43.14 12.20 25.03
C LEU A 15 43.62 12.51 23.61
N GLN A 16 44.55 13.46 23.47
CA GLN A 16 45.07 13.86 22.17
C GLN A 16 45.84 12.73 21.49
N ARG A 17 46.58 11.91 22.24
CA ARG A 17 47.29 10.71 21.74
C ARG A 17 46.33 9.63 21.23
N VAL A 18 45.16 9.49 21.85
CA VAL A 18 44.13 8.51 21.44
C VAL A 18 43.38 9.03 20.22
N LEU A 19 42.92 10.28 20.27
CA LEU A 19 42.15 10.92 19.20
C LEU A 19 42.97 11.09 17.91
N SER A 20 44.28 11.34 18.01
CA SER A 20 45.15 11.51 16.84
C SER A 20 45.33 10.25 16.00
N LYS A 21 44.94 9.07 16.51
CA LYS A 21 45.03 7.78 15.81
C LYS A 21 43.73 7.37 15.12
N MET A 22 42.66 8.16 15.29
CA MET A 22 41.32 7.82 14.82
C MET A 22 40.98 8.56 13.52
N ASN A 23 40.19 7.91 12.66
CA ASN A 23 39.61 8.52 11.47
C ASN A 23 38.26 9.20 11.78
N ARG A 24 37.68 9.92 10.80
CA ARG A 24 36.43 10.70 10.97
C ARG A 24 35.25 9.85 11.44
N GLU A 25 35.09 8.63 10.93
CA GLU A 25 33.98 7.74 11.31
C GLU A 25 34.13 7.23 12.76
N GLN A 26 35.36 6.88 13.15
CA GLN A 26 35.67 6.45 14.51
C GLN A 26 35.48 7.58 15.53
N LEU A 27 35.82 8.82 15.16
CA LEU A 27 35.58 10.00 16.00
C LEU A 27 34.09 10.29 16.17
N LEU A 28 33.28 10.13 15.10
CA LEU A 28 31.82 10.28 15.18
C LEU A 28 31.18 9.21 16.07
N TRP A 29 31.63 7.96 15.95
CA TRP A 29 31.20 6.86 16.81
C TRP A 29 31.57 7.09 18.28
N LEU A 30 32.82 7.51 18.55
CA LEU A 30 33.28 7.82 19.91
C LEU A 30 32.50 8.99 20.50
N GLY A 31 32.15 10.01 19.70
CA GLY A 31 31.28 11.10 20.12
C GLY A 31 29.91 10.61 20.58
N GLY A 32 29.29 9.70 19.81
CA GLY A 32 28.02 9.06 20.20
C GLY A 32 28.15 8.20 21.46
N TYR A 33 29.23 7.43 21.58
CA TYR A 33 29.51 6.60 22.76
C TYR A 33 29.67 7.44 24.03
N ILE A 34 30.44 8.53 23.98
CA ILE A 34 30.61 9.45 25.11
C ILE A 34 29.29 10.16 25.45
N SER A 35 28.52 10.60 24.44
CA SER A 35 27.18 11.15 24.66
C SER A 35 26.26 10.18 25.38
N ALA A 36 26.26 8.90 25.00
CA ALA A 36 25.49 7.87 25.70
C ALA A 36 26.02 7.61 27.12
N ALA A 37 27.35 7.57 27.29
CA ALA A 37 27.98 7.36 28.60
C ALA A 37 27.66 8.47 29.62
N ILE A 38 27.41 9.70 29.16
CA ILE A 38 26.96 10.82 30.01
C ILE A 38 25.60 10.49 30.65
N ASP A 39 24.69 9.83 29.93
CA ASP A 39 23.37 9.45 30.46
C ASP A 39 23.45 8.33 31.52
N PHE A 40 24.57 7.59 31.59
CA PHE A 40 24.84 6.56 32.60
C PHE A 40 25.68 7.05 33.79
N ALA A 41 26.19 8.29 33.74
CA ALA A 41 27.00 8.88 34.80
C ALA A 41 26.34 9.03 36.19
N PRO A 42 24.99 9.04 36.38
CA PRO A 42 24.42 9.16 37.72
C PRO A 42 24.65 7.93 38.63
N ALA A 43 25.16 6.81 38.11
CA ALA A 43 25.41 5.59 38.89
C ALA A 43 26.88 5.44 39.35
N VAL A 44 27.76 6.41 39.07
CA VAL A 44 29.19 6.32 39.39
C VAL A 44 29.60 7.41 40.39
N GLN A 45 28.96 7.40 41.55
CA GLN A 45 29.52 7.95 42.78
C GLN A 45 29.43 6.87 43.85
N GLU A 46 30.35 5.91 43.80
CA GLU A 46 31.17 5.49 44.95
C GLU A 46 32.12 4.34 44.55
N THR A 47 33.39 4.53 44.89
CA THR A 47 34.48 3.53 44.97
C THR A 47 35.07 2.92 43.68
N TYR A 48 36.27 3.41 43.36
CA TYR A 48 37.29 2.72 42.56
C TYR A 48 37.76 1.42 43.27
N ASN A 49 37.54 0.26 42.64
CA ASN A 49 38.56 -0.79 42.44
C ASN A 49 37.94 -2.05 41.80
N SER A 50 38.46 -2.42 40.62
CA SER A 50 38.48 -3.76 39.97
C SER A 50 37.87 -3.82 38.55
N PRO A 51 38.37 -4.74 37.71
CA PRO A 51 38.71 -4.44 36.32
C PRO A 51 37.60 -4.74 35.30
N ILE A 52 37.85 -4.27 34.08
CA ILE A 52 37.11 -4.53 32.84
C ILE A 52 36.79 -6.03 32.71
N ILE A 53 35.49 -6.37 32.66
CA ILE A 53 35.01 -7.73 32.38
C ILE A 53 34.55 -7.77 30.92
N GLU A 54 35.29 -8.53 30.10
CA GLU A 54 34.79 -9.09 28.84
C GLU A 54 33.69 -10.12 29.14
N PRO A 55 32.56 -10.15 28.39
CA PRO A 55 31.48 -11.08 28.70
C PRO A 55 31.73 -12.45 28.06
N ALA A 56 32.33 -13.38 28.81
CA ALA A 56 32.20 -14.81 28.53
C ALA A 56 32.25 -15.66 29.82
N ALA A 57 31.26 -16.56 29.90
CA ALA A 57 31.13 -17.71 30.80
C ALA A 57 30.72 -17.46 32.27
N LEU A 58 29.50 -17.89 32.61
CA LEU A 58 29.24 -18.89 33.65
C LEU A 58 27.80 -19.39 33.54
N ALA A 59 27.70 -20.66 33.17
CA ALA A 59 26.48 -21.45 33.24
C ALA A 59 26.20 -21.88 34.69
N GLN A 60 24.90 -21.98 34.99
CA GLN A 60 24.27 -22.80 36.02
C GLN A 60 24.56 -22.49 37.50
N THR A 61 23.60 -21.83 38.14
CA THR A 61 22.90 -22.41 39.30
C THR A 61 21.40 -22.23 39.12
N ALA A 62 20.68 -23.33 39.21
CA ALA A 62 19.24 -23.40 39.06
C ALA A 62 18.56 -23.02 40.38
N GLU A 63 17.72 -21.99 40.34
CA GLU A 63 16.54 -21.89 41.22
C GLU A 63 15.35 -21.40 40.40
N THR A 64 14.34 -22.25 40.35
CA THR A 64 13.06 -22.12 39.66
C THR A 64 12.25 -20.92 40.15
N HIS A 65 12.19 -19.86 39.35
CA HIS A 65 11.03 -18.97 39.31
C HIS A 65 10.80 -18.49 37.87
N ASN A 66 9.69 -18.95 37.28
CA ASN A 66 9.15 -18.46 36.02
C ASN A 66 8.85 -16.96 36.14
N ASN A 67 9.72 -16.13 35.58
CA ASN A 67 9.39 -14.80 35.12
C ASN A 67 10.24 -14.52 33.88
N GLN A 68 9.63 -14.67 32.70
CA GLN A 68 10.24 -14.20 31.46
C GLN A 68 10.32 -12.68 31.53
N SER A 69 11.54 -12.18 31.70
CA SER A 69 11.90 -10.78 31.56
C SER A 69 11.80 -10.38 30.09
N SER A 70 10.76 -9.64 29.72
CA SER A 70 10.75 -8.89 28.47
C SER A 70 11.56 -7.61 28.66
N GLY A 71 12.81 -7.60 28.19
CA GLY A 71 13.39 -6.33 27.76
C GLY A 71 12.52 -5.72 26.64
N PRO A 72 12.60 -4.41 26.37
CA PRO A 72 11.77 -3.78 25.34
C PRO A 72 12.10 -4.40 23.98
N SER A 73 11.19 -5.24 23.47
CA SER A 73 11.31 -5.87 22.16
C SER A 73 11.19 -4.82 21.07
N SER A 74 12.14 -4.83 20.14
CA SER A 74 12.18 -3.93 18.99
C SER A 74 11.48 -4.52 17.78
N LEU A 75 10.59 -3.73 17.16
CA LEU A 75 9.84 -4.11 15.97
C LEU A 75 10.43 -3.42 14.73
N SER A 76 10.95 -4.22 13.79
CA SER A 76 11.36 -3.74 12.48
C SER A 76 10.24 -3.87 11.46
N ILE A 77 9.79 -2.74 10.92
CA ILE A 77 8.73 -2.64 9.93
C ILE A 77 9.37 -2.41 8.57
N LEU A 78 9.42 -3.45 7.73
CA LEU A 78 10.00 -3.39 6.39
C LEU A 78 8.89 -3.16 5.37
N TYR A 79 9.04 -2.16 4.48
CA TYR A 79 8.05 -1.91 3.44
C TYR A 79 8.61 -1.98 2.02
N GLY A 80 7.81 -2.56 1.13
CA GLY A 80 8.00 -2.57 -0.32
C GLY A 80 6.81 -1.91 -0.99
N SER A 81 7.02 -0.84 -1.75
CA SER A 81 5.94 -0.05 -2.32
C SER A 81 6.30 0.53 -3.68
N HIS A 82 5.29 0.67 -4.53
CA HIS A 82 5.39 1.39 -5.80
C HIS A 82 4.68 2.74 -5.73
N SER A 83 3.39 2.72 -5.36
CA SER A 83 2.56 3.93 -5.23
C SER A 83 2.56 4.53 -3.81
N GLY A 84 3.47 4.08 -2.93
CA GLY A 84 3.61 4.61 -1.57
C GLY A 84 2.57 4.12 -0.55
N ASN A 85 1.54 3.35 -0.93
CA ASN A 85 0.54 2.84 0.00
C ASN A 85 1.16 2.00 1.13
N SER A 86 2.04 1.04 0.80
CA SER A 86 2.74 0.22 1.80
C SER A 86 3.60 1.06 2.75
N LYS A 87 4.22 2.14 2.26
CA LYS A 87 4.99 3.10 3.06
C LYS A 87 4.10 3.83 4.06
N LYS A 88 2.94 4.35 3.61
CA LYS A 88 1.94 4.98 4.48
C LYS A 88 1.49 4.02 5.58
N ILE A 89 1.16 2.78 5.23
CA ILE A 89 0.73 1.76 6.21
C ILE A 89 1.85 1.45 7.20
N ALA A 90 3.12 1.36 6.77
CA ALA A 90 4.25 1.16 7.66
C ALA A 90 4.42 2.29 8.68
N GLN A 91 4.22 3.55 8.27
CA GLN A 91 4.25 4.69 9.18
C GLN A 91 3.10 4.65 10.18
N LEU A 92 1.90 4.24 9.78
CA LEU A 92 0.78 4.05 10.70
C LEU A 92 1.06 2.91 11.69
N ALA A 93 1.65 1.81 11.21
CA ALA A 93 2.03 0.67 12.03
C ALA A 93 3.07 1.06 13.09
N GLN A 94 4.02 1.92 12.73
CA GLN A 94 5.01 2.46 13.67
C GLN A 94 4.34 3.27 14.78
N LYS A 95 3.47 4.23 14.43
CA LYS A 95 2.75 5.04 15.40
C LYS A 95 1.92 4.18 16.36
N GLU A 96 1.26 3.15 15.83
CA GLU A 96 0.48 2.22 16.64
C GLU A 96 1.36 1.35 17.55
N ALA A 97 2.54 0.95 17.09
CA ALA A 97 3.51 0.21 17.89
C ALA A 97 4.06 1.06 19.03
N GLU A 98 4.45 2.31 18.75
CA GLU A 98 4.90 3.29 19.75
C GLU A 98 3.81 3.54 20.81
N ARG A 99 2.54 3.65 20.37
CA ARG A 99 1.38 3.79 21.29
C ARG A 99 1.23 2.58 22.22
N LEU A 100 1.59 1.38 21.77
CA LEU A 100 1.57 0.15 22.55
C LEU A 100 2.85 -0.06 23.37
N GLY A 101 3.78 0.90 23.37
CA GLY A 101 5.04 0.84 24.12
C GLY A 101 6.13 -0.01 23.46
N LEU A 102 5.96 -0.38 22.18
CA LEU A 102 6.99 -1.04 21.39
C LEU A 102 7.96 -0.01 20.79
N SER A 103 9.25 -0.33 20.78
CA SER A 103 10.22 0.44 20.00
C SER A 103 10.14 -0.01 18.54
N ALA A 104 9.63 0.83 17.64
CA ALA A 104 9.39 0.46 16.25
C ALA A 104 10.19 1.31 15.26
N THR A 105 10.82 0.66 14.27
CA THR A 105 11.59 1.33 13.21
C THR A 105 11.06 0.95 11.83
N VAL A 106 10.79 1.96 10.99
CA VAL A 106 10.36 1.76 9.60
C VAL A 106 11.57 1.79 8.66
N LYS A 107 11.71 0.77 7.81
CA LYS A 107 12.82 0.63 6.86
C LYS A 107 12.28 0.37 5.45
N ASN A 108 12.77 1.13 4.46
CA ASN A 108 12.51 0.84 3.05
C ASN A 108 13.34 -0.39 2.64
N MET A 109 12.70 -1.39 2.02
CA MET A 109 13.37 -2.59 1.54
C MET A 109 14.49 -2.29 0.52
N GLU A 110 14.41 -1.19 -0.22
CA GLU A 110 15.38 -0.82 -1.26
C GLU A 110 16.76 -0.55 -0.68
N ASN A 111 16.78 0.04 0.52
CA ASN A 111 18.01 0.35 1.25
C ASN A 111 18.30 -0.67 2.35
N TYR A 112 17.57 -1.79 2.38
CA TYR A 112 17.69 -2.80 3.43
C TYR A 112 18.68 -3.89 3.04
N LYS A 113 19.71 -4.06 3.86
CA LYS A 113 20.69 -5.13 3.66
C LYS A 113 20.08 -6.46 4.10
N ALA A 114 19.78 -7.36 3.15
CA ALA A 114 19.15 -8.66 3.43
C ALA A 114 19.87 -9.48 4.53
N ARG A 115 21.19 -9.36 4.68
CA ARG A 115 21.94 -10.07 5.74
C ARG A 115 21.62 -9.61 7.16
N SER A 116 21.10 -8.40 7.33
CA SER A 116 20.72 -7.85 8.64
C SER A 116 19.42 -8.44 9.18
N ILE A 117 18.67 -9.19 8.37
CA ILE A 117 17.37 -9.74 8.76
C ILE A 117 17.44 -10.74 9.93
N LYS A 118 18.60 -11.40 10.08
CA LYS A 118 18.87 -12.34 11.18
C LYS A 118 19.13 -11.62 12.51
N ASP A 119 19.46 -10.34 12.46
CA ASP A 119 19.79 -9.51 13.63
C ASP A 119 18.54 -8.78 14.16
N GLU A 120 17.38 -8.93 13.50
CA GLU A 120 16.11 -8.32 13.90
C GLU A 120 15.45 -9.16 15.02
N GLU A 121 14.88 -8.49 16.02
CA GLU A 121 14.16 -9.18 17.10
C GLU A 121 12.74 -9.58 16.69
N GLN A 122 12.05 -8.72 15.94
CA GLN A 122 10.70 -8.94 15.41
C GLN A 122 10.52 -8.22 14.07
N ILE A 123 9.77 -8.83 13.15
CA ILE A 123 9.63 -8.32 11.78
C ILE A 123 8.15 -8.16 11.37
N LEU A 124 7.78 -6.98 10.88
CA LEU A 124 6.53 -6.76 10.17
C LEU A 124 6.84 -6.40 8.71
N ILE A 125 6.43 -7.25 7.78
CA ILE A 125 6.53 -6.99 6.34
C ILE A 125 5.25 -6.32 5.86
N ILE A 126 5.37 -5.22 5.12
CA ILE A 126 4.24 -4.54 4.48
C ILE A 126 4.57 -4.32 3.00
N VAL A 127 3.97 -5.10 2.11
CA VAL A 127 4.41 -5.15 0.71
C VAL A 127 3.25 -5.18 -0.27
N SER A 128 3.35 -4.41 -1.34
CA SER A 128 2.40 -4.47 -2.48
C SER A 128 2.84 -5.52 -3.50
N THR A 129 1.93 -6.00 -4.34
CA THR A 129 2.25 -6.86 -5.51
C THR A 129 2.05 -6.06 -6.80
N HIS A 130 2.90 -6.29 -7.82
CA HIS A 130 2.88 -5.62 -9.12
C HIS A 130 2.65 -6.58 -10.27
N GLY A 131 1.95 -6.12 -11.31
CA GLY A 131 1.80 -6.85 -12.56
C GLY A 131 1.31 -8.28 -12.36
N GLU A 132 2.09 -9.23 -12.87
CA GLU A 132 1.81 -10.67 -12.85
C GLU A 132 2.36 -11.36 -11.58
N GLY A 133 2.25 -10.70 -10.42
CA GLY A 133 2.68 -11.27 -9.15
C GLY A 133 4.11 -10.95 -8.71
N ASP A 134 4.72 -9.94 -9.34
CA ASP A 134 6.09 -9.49 -9.07
C ASP A 134 6.16 -8.56 -7.85
N PRO A 135 7.27 -8.59 -7.09
CA PRO A 135 7.50 -7.59 -6.05
C PRO A 135 7.68 -6.19 -6.66
N PRO A 136 7.39 -5.11 -5.92
CA PRO A 136 7.74 -3.76 -6.33
C PRO A 136 9.26 -3.67 -6.47
N LEU A 137 9.75 -2.79 -7.35
CA LEU A 137 11.19 -2.58 -7.55
C LEU A 137 11.92 -2.31 -6.23
N SER A 138 11.30 -1.55 -5.32
CA SER A 138 11.85 -1.27 -4.00
C SER A 138 12.04 -2.51 -3.10
N ALA A 139 11.44 -3.65 -3.43
CA ALA A 139 11.54 -4.90 -2.67
C ALA A 139 12.30 -6.01 -3.42
N GLN A 140 12.64 -5.80 -4.70
CA GLN A 140 13.17 -6.84 -5.57
C GLN A 140 14.45 -7.48 -5.01
N GLU A 141 15.44 -6.68 -4.60
CA GLU A 141 16.70 -7.22 -4.11
C GLU A 141 16.51 -8.09 -2.86
N LEU A 142 15.70 -7.61 -1.90
CA LEU A 142 15.40 -8.38 -0.69
C LEU A 142 14.64 -9.67 -1.03
N TYR A 143 13.66 -9.58 -1.92
CA TYR A 143 12.88 -10.71 -2.40
C TYR A 143 13.79 -11.81 -2.96
N ASP A 144 14.66 -11.48 -3.93
CA ASP A 144 15.57 -12.44 -4.58
C ASP A 144 16.54 -13.09 -3.57
N LYS A 145 17.03 -12.31 -2.61
CA LYS A 145 17.93 -12.82 -1.56
C LYS A 145 17.22 -13.80 -0.63
N LEU A 146 16.02 -13.47 -0.17
CA LEU A 146 15.23 -14.35 0.71
C LEU A 146 14.77 -15.60 -0.01
N GLU A 147 14.37 -15.51 -1.28
CA GLU A 147 14.02 -16.65 -2.11
C GLU A 147 15.20 -17.63 -2.24
N SER A 148 16.40 -17.09 -2.51
CA SER A 148 17.61 -17.91 -2.65
C SER A 148 17.99 -18.62 -1.34
N GLY A 149 17.69 -18.00 -0.19
CA GLY A 149 18.03 -18.46 1.16
C GLY A 149 19.52 -18.66 1.45
N LYS A 150 20.42 -18.27 0.53
CA LYS A 150 21.85 -18.58 0.64
C LYS A 150 22.51 -17.79 1.77
N GLY A 151 22.91 -18.49 2.83
CA GLY A 151 23.62 -17.92 3.98
C GLY A 151 22.73 -17.09 4.91
N LEU A 152 21.41 -17.34 4.89
CA LEU A 152 20.44 -16.71 5.78
C LEU A 152 19.77 -17.82 6.61
N THR A 153 19.76 -17.65 7.92
CA THR A 153 19.00 -18.47 8.87
C THR A 153 18.42 -17.52 9.91
N LEU A 154 17.13 -17.65 10.20
CA LEU A 154 16.44 -16.90 11.23
C LEU A 154 16.28 -17.78 12.45
N GLU A 155 16.73 -17.32 13.61
CA GLU A 155 16.64 -18.08 14.86
C GLU A 155 15.33 -17.74 15.59
N ASN A 156 14.22 -18.31 15.10
CA ASN A 156 12.89 -18.17 15.73
C ASN A 156 12.35 -16.73 15.82
N ILE A 157 12.79 -15.85 14.90
CA ILE A 157 12.39 -14.44 14.83
C ILE A 157 10.87 -14.34 14.56
N PRO A 158 10.07 -13.72 15.44
CA PRO A 158 8.64 -13.55 15.23
C PRO A 158 8.34 -12.60 14.08
N PHE A 159 7.44 -12.98 13.18
CA PHE A 159 7.07 -12.12 12.06
C PHE A 159 5.59 -12.16 11.69
N ALA A 160 5.12 -11.10 11.04
CA ALA A 160 3.83 -11.03 10.37
C ALA A 160 3.95 -10.30 9.02
N VAL A 161 2.98 -10.52 8.13
CA VAL A 161 2.96 -9.91 6.79
C VAL A 161 1.60 -9.28 6.51
N ILE A 162 1.62 -8.01 6.07
CA ILE A 162 0.49 -7.30 5.46
C ILE A 162 0.80 -7.17 3.97
N ALA A 163 -0.03 -7.80 3.15
CA ALA A 163 0.10 -7.80 1.70
C ALA A 163 -0.97 -6.88 1.10
N LEU A 164 -0.56 -6.02 0.16
CA LEU A 164 -1.47 -5.21 -0.63
C LEU A 164 -1.52 -5.76 -2.05
N GLY A 165 -2.71 -5.88 -2.61
CA GLY A 165 -2.92 -6.33 -3.98
C GLY A 165 -4.28 -5.93 -4.51
N ASP A 166 -4.63 -6.46 -5.67
CA ASP A 166 -5.93 -6.30 -6.30
C ASP A 166 -6.45 -7.68 -6.71
N SER A 167 -7.60 -8.08 -6.18
CA SER A 167 -8.17 -9.42 -6.45
C SER A 167 -8.67 -9.63 -7.88
N SER A 168 -8.56 -8.60 -8.73
CA SER A 168 -8.79 -8.73 -10.17
C SER A 168 -7.61 -9.30 -10.95
N TYR A 169 -6.43 -9.38 -10.33
CA TYR A 169 -5.26 -10.04 -10.90
C TYR A 169 -5.16 -11.47 -10.40
N ASP A 170 -4.65 -12.36 -11.26
CA ASP A 170 -4.50 -13.80 -10.96
C ASP A 170 -3.62 -14.00 -9.70
N GLU A 171 -2.52 -13.25 -9.61
CA GLU A 171 -1.53 -13.36 -8.53
C GLU A 171 -1.82 -12.41 -7.35
N PHE A 172 -3.04 -12.46 -6.82
CA PHE A 172 -3.50 -11.59 -5.74
C PHE A 172 -2.61 -11.69 -4.48
N CYS A 173 -1.97 -10.57 -4.11
CA CYS A 173 -1.09 -10.46 -2.94
C CYS A 173 0.10 -11.43 -2.95
N LYS A 174 0.45 -12.04 -4.09
CA LYS A 174 1.47 -13.09 -4.21
C LYS A 174 2.79 -12.71 -3.52
N THR A 175 3.29 -11.49 -3.73
CA THR A 175 4.54 -11.05 -3.09
C THR A 175 4.52 -11.19 -1.57
N GLY A 176 3.39 -10.86 -0.92
CA GLY A 176 3.27 -11.01 0.53
C GLY A 176 3.26 -12.47 0.99
N TYR A 177 2.61 -13.35 0.22
CA TYR A 177 2.64 -14.80 0.45
C TYR A 177 4.05 -15.37 0.26
N ASP A 178 4.77 -14.91 -0.75
CA ASP A 178 6.15 -15.30 -1.02
C ASP A 178 7.07 -14.90 0.15
N PHE A 179 7.02 -13.64 0.61
CA PHE A 179 7.76 -13.19 1.80
C PHE A 179 7.44 -14.04 3.04
N HIS A 180 6.16 -14.35 3.28
CA HIS A 180 5.76 -15.21 4.40
C HIS A 180 6.37 -16.61 4.29
N GLY A 181 6.30 -17.20 3.09
CA GLY A 181 6.90 -18.50 2.78
C GLY A 181 8.41 -18.51 2.95
N PHE A 182 9.11 -17.49 2.46
CA PHE A 182 10.57 -17.37 2.57
C PHE A 182 10.99 -17.25 4.03
N LEU A 183 10.38 -16.34 4.80
CA LEU A 183 10.71 -16.15 6.22
C LEU A 183 10.46 -17.43 7.03
N LYS A 184 9.34 -18.11 6.78
CA LYS A 184 9.04 -19.40 7.43
C LYS A 184 10.06 -20.48 7.07
N LYS A 185 10.45 -20.58 5.79
CA LYS A 185 11.47 -21.54 5.31
C LYS A 185 12.85 -21.29 5.92
N LEU A 186 13.18 -20.03 6.21
CA LEU A 186 14.45 -19.65 6.83
C LEU A 186 14.48 -19.80 8.36
N GLY A 187 13.39 -20.24 9.00
CA GLY A 187 13.32 -20.47 10.46
C GLY A 187 12.62 -19.37 11.25
N GLY A 188 12.00 -18.40 10.58
CA GLY A 188 11.17 -17.38 11.22
C GLY A 188 9.89 -17.99 11.81
N ARG A 189 9.39 -17.40 12.90
CA ARG A 189 8.16 -17.83 13.57
C ARG A 189 6.99 -16.94 13.16
N PRO A 190 6.04 -17.43 12.33
CA PRO A 190 4.88 -16.63 11.96
C PRO A 190 3.98 -16.40 13.19
N LEU A 191 3.60 -15.15 13.44
CA LEU A 191 2.63 -14.78 14.47
C LEU A 191 1.18 -14.95 14.01
N ARG A 192 0.95 -14.89 12.69
CA ARG A 192 -0.35 -15.06 12.04
C ARG A 192 -0.18 -15.41 10.55
N ASP A 193 -1.28 -15.79 9.91
CA ASP A 193 -1.36 -15.86 8.46
C ASP A 193 -1.32 -14.47 7.82
N VAL A 194 -0.94 -14.43 6.53
CA VAL A 194 -0.82 -13.19 5.75
C VAL A 194 -2.14 -12.43 5.76
N VAL A 195 -2.09 -11.14 6.06
CA VAL A 195 -3.23 -10.23 5.94
C VAL A 195 -3.23 -9.66 4.54
N ALA A 196 -4.04 -10.23 3.65
CA ALA A 196 -4.22 -9.77 2.28
C ALA A 196 -5.27 -8.64 2.22
N LEU A 197 -4.86 -7.47 1.74
CA LEU A 197 -5.70 -6.29 1.60
C LEU A 197 -5.88 -5.95 0.11
N ASP A 198 -7.14 -5.80 -0.29
CA ASP A 198 -7.54 -5.42 -1.65
C ASP A 198 -7.55 -3.89 -1.82
N THR A 199 -8.01 -3.37 -2.96
CA THR A 199 -8.05 -1.93 -3.27
C THR A 199 -8.84 -1.08 -2.27
N ASP A 200 -9.71 -1.70 -1.48
CA ASP A 200 -10.50 -1.09 -0.40
C ASP A 200 -9.79 -1.08 0.97
N PHE A 201 -8.47 -1.32 0.99
CA PHE A 201 -7.68 -1.46 2.21
C PHE A 201 -7.85 -0.31 3.21
N SER A 202 -8.08 0.92 2.75
CA SER A 202 -8.26 2.09 3.62
C SER A 202 -9.44 1.96 4.58
N LYS A 203 -10.48 1.20 4.20
CA LYS A 203 -11.64 0.93 5.05
C LYS A 203 -11.36 -0.13 6.12
N LYS A 204 -10.60 -1.16 5.77
CA LYS A 204 -10.31 -2.32 6.65
C LYS A 204 -9.13 -2.08 7.59
N LEU A 205 -8.18 -1.25 7.16
CA LEU A 205 -6.93 -1.02 7.88
C LEU A 205 -7.12 -0.47 9.30
N PRO A 206 -8.02 0.48 9.59
CA PRO A 206 -8.20 1.03 10.93
C PRO A 206 -8.57 -0.01 11.98
N GLU A 207 -9.32 -1.05 11.59
CA GLU A 207 -9.69 -2.16 12.48
C GLU A 207 -8.57 -3.21 12.58
N LEU A 208 -7.97 -3.57 11.45
CA LEU A 208 -7.01 -4.67 11.38
C LEU A 208 -5.63 -4.30 11.94
N LEU A 209 -5.14 -3.08 11.67
CA LEU A 209 -3.77 -2.69 11.99
C LEU A 209 -3.44 -2.77 13.50
N PRO A 210 -4.28 -2.24 14.42
CA PRO A 210 -4.06 -2.39 15.86
C PRO A 210 -3.95 -3.86 16.29
N SER A 211 -4.81 -4.73 15.75
CA SER A 211 -4.81 -6.16 16.07
C SER A 211 -3.52 -6.85 15.66
N ILE A 212 -2.93 -6.46 14.53
CA ILE A 212 -1.68 -7.03 14.01
C ILE A 212 -0.50 -6.55 14.85
N VAL A 213 -0.42 -5.25 15.11
CA VAL A 213 0.69 -4.66 15.88
C VAL A 213 0.71 -5.20 17.31
N LYS A 214 -0.47 -5.41 17.92
CA LYS A 214 -0.60 -6.01 19.26
C LYS A 214 0.03 -7.40 19.38
N LEU A 215 0.14 -8.17 18.29
CA LEU A 215 0.80 -9.49 18.35
C LEU A 215 2.28 -9.39 18.71
N PHE A 216 2.91 -8.25 18.44
CA PHE A 216 4.33 -8.02 18.71
C PHE A 216 4.60 -7.61 20.17
N SER A 217 3.59 -7.11 20.90
CA SER A 217 3.76 -6.73 22.32
C SER A 217 3.69 -7.89 23.31
N GLY A 218 3.53 -9.13 22.84
CA GLY A 218 3.50 -10.32 23.70
C GLY A 218 2.28 -10.41 24.63
N GLN A 219 1.32 -9.47 24.53
CA GLN A 219 0.08 -9.51 25.30
C GLN A 219 -0.98 -10.35 24.58
N THR A 220 -1.13 -11.60 25.02
CA THR A 220 -2.27 -12.45 24.64
C THR A 220 -3.59 -11.81 25.08
N GLU A 221 -4.62 -11.98 24.26
CA GLU A 221 -5.95 -11.36 24.35
C GLU A 221 -6.48 -11.07 25.78
N ALA A 222 -6.24 -9.86 26.26
CA ALA A 222 -7.08 -9.25 27.29
C ALA A 222 -8.14 -8.37 26.60
N LYS A 223 -9.41 -8.74 26.79
CA LYS A 223 -10.59 -7.90 26.53
C LYS A 223 -10.44 -6.58 27.29
N GLN A 224 -10.07 -5.50 26.60
CA GLN A 224 -10.36 -4.14 27.05
C GLN A 224 -10.68 -3.24 25.85
N ILE A 225 -11.54 -2.28 26.16
CA ILE A 225 -12.43 -1.53 25.28
C ILE A 225 -11.62 -0.67 24.30
N HIS A 226 -11.82 -0.91 23.00
CA HIS A 226 -11.29 -0.09 21.92
C HIS A 226 -11.88 1.31 22.02
N THR A 227 -11.02 2.32 22.18
CA THR A 227 -11.31 3.59 21.52
C THR A 227 -10.68 3.46 20.13
N PRO A 228 -11.47 3.44 19.04
CA PRO A 228 -10.91 3.30 17.70
C PRO A 228 -9.92 4.42 17.42
N ILE A 229 -8.93 4.13 16.57
CA ILE A 229 -8.09 5.16 15.96
C ILE A 229 -9.04 6.17 15.31
N LYS A 230 -9.23 7.33 15.93
CA LYS A 230 -9.46 8.53 15.14
C LYS A 230 -8.12 8.79 14.48
N SER A 231 -8.00 8.39 13.22
CA SER A 231 -6.97 8.97 12.37
C SER A 231 -7.08 10.47 12.57
N ASP A 232 -5.95 11.13 12.87
CA ASP A 232 -5.95 12.58 12.84
C ASP A 232 -6.40 12.97 11.42
N PRO A 233 -7.59 13.61 11.24
CA PRO A 233 -8.14 13.84 9.90
C PRO A 233 -7.14 14.57 9.01
N LYS A 234 -6.30 15.42 9.62
CA LYS A 234 -5.21 16.16 8.99
C LYS A 234 -4.14 15.32 8.31
N GLN A 235 -3.93 14.07 8.71
CA GLN A 235 -2.92 13.21 8.08
C GLN A 235 -3.40 12.56 6.77
N PHE A 236 -4.71 12.60 6.51
CA PHE A 236 -5.36 12.14 5.28
C PHE A 236 -6.23 13.24 4.61
N GLU A 237 -6.18 14.47 5.10
CA GLU A 237 -6.97 15.59 4.55
C GLU A 237 -6.55 15.93 3.11
N SER A 238 -5.28 15.70 2.73
CA SER A 238 -4.84 15.79 1.32
C SER A 238 -5.14 14.54 0.49
N ASP A 239 -5.80 13.54 1.08
CA ASP A 239 -6.13 12.24 0.48
C ASP A 239 -7.65 12.09 0.25
N GLN A 240 -8.45 13.11 0.56
CA GLN A 240 -9.87 13.14 0.22
C GLN A 240 -10.05 13.60 -1.22
N PRO A 241 -10.90 12.92 -2.01
CA PRO A 241 -11.14 13.35 -3.37
C PRO A 241 -11.95 14.65 -3.38
N ILE A 242 -11.62 15.52 -4.31
CA ILE A 242 -12.26 16.84 -4.48
C ILE A 242 -13.03 16.87 -5.81
N ASP A 243 -14.04 17.74 -5.89
CA ASP A 243 -14.74 17.98 -7.15
C ASP A 243 -14.03 19.09 -7.94
N VAL A 244 -13.79 18.84 -9.23
CA VAL A 244 -13.13 19.75 -10.17
C VAL A 244 -13.84 19.75 -11.52
N GLU A 245 -13.65 20.81 -12.29
CA GLU A 245 -14.36 21.01 -13.56
C GLU A 245 -13.51 20.58 -14.76
N ILE A 246 -14.17 19.99 -15.76
CA ILE A 246 -13.55 19.74 -17.08
C ILE A 246 -13.58 21.03 -17.86
N ILE A 247 -12.40 21.56 -18.21
CA ILE A 247 -12.25 22.82 -18.94
C ILE A 247 -12.10 22.61 -20.45
N GLU A 248 -11.55 21.47 -20.86
CA GLU A 248 -11.37 21.14 -22.28
C GLU A 248 -11.42 19.63 -22.49
N LYS A 249 -11.95 19.21 -23.64
CA LYS A 249 -12.10 17.80 -23.98
C LYS A 249 -11.99 17.58 -25.49
N ILE A 250 -10.84 17.07 -25.90
CA ILE A 250 -10.46 16.94 -27.31
C ILE A 250 -10.27 15.48 -27.68
N GLN A 251 -10.95 15.02 -28.73
CA GLN A 251 -10.66 13.71 -29.32
C GLN A 251 -9.38 13.81 -30.16
N LEU A 252 -8.33 13.12 -29.74
CA LEU A 252 -7.01 13.17 -30.37
C LEU A 252 -6.92 12.39 -31.69
N ASN A 253 -7.84 11.46 -31.91
CA ASN A 253 -7.85 10.62 -33.10
C ASN A 253 -8.70 11.21 -34.22
N GLY A 254 -8.19 11.19 -35.45
CA GLY A 254 -8.92 11.60 -36.64
C GLY A 254 -10.01 10.61 -37.09
N CYS A 255 -10.83 11.02 -38.06
CA CYS A 255 -11.89 10.21 -38.63
C CYS A 255 -11.38 8.86 -39.15
N GLY A 256 -12.11 7.78 -38.83
CA GLY A 256 -11.77 6.41 -39.27
C GLY A 256 -10.73 5.69 -38.42
N SER A 257 -10.25 6.29 -37.32
CA SER A 257 -9.38 5.60 -36.36
C SER A 257 -10.12 4.45 -35.67
N GLY A 258 -9.45 3.28 -35.58
CA GLY A 258 -9.93 2.16 -34.76
C GLY A 258 -9.67 2.34 -33.26
N LYS A 259 -9.09 3.48 -32.86
CA LYS A 259 -8.85 3.88 -31.47
C LYS A 259 -9.52 5.21 -31.20
N GLU A 260 -9.98 5.37 -29.97
CA GLU A 260 -10.60 6.57 -29.45
C GLU A 260 -9.83 7.00 -28.20
N THR A 261 -9.14 8.13 -28.30
CA THR A 261 -8.25 8.69 -27.27
C THR A 261 -8.64 10.13 -27.07
N TRP A 262 -8.87 10.49 -25.82
CA TRP A 262 -9.29 11.81 -25.39
C TRP A 262 -8.15 12.48 -24.64
N HIS A 263 -7.95 13.75 -24.94
CA HIS A 263 -7.21 14.69 -24.10
C HIS A 263 -8.22 15.47 -23.29
N ILE A 264 -8.09 15.43 -21.97
CA ILE A 264 -9.02 16.09 -21.05
C ILE A 264 -8.19 17.00 -20.16
N GLU A 265 -8.61 18.25 -20.08
CA GLU A 265 -8.02 19.26 -19.21
C GLU A 265 -8.99 19.52 -18.07
N ILE A 266 -8.45 19.57 -16.86
CA ILE A 266 -9.19 19.64 -15.62
C ILE A 266 -8.68 20.85 -14.86
N ALA A 267 -9.58 21.69 -14.38
CA ALA A 267 -9.22 22.82 -13.53
C ALA A 267 -8.50 22.31 -12.26
N ALA A 268 -7.29 22.81 -12.02
CA ALA A 268 -6.63 22.70 -10.74
C ALA A 268 -6.85 24.01 -9.97
N ASP A 269 -6.96 23.97 -8.65
CA ASP A 269 -6.58 25.11 -7.82
C ASP A 269 -5.21 24.74 -7.26
N HIS A 270 -4.18 25.58 -7.47
CA HIS A 270 -2.82 25.34 -6.96
C HIS A 270 -2.77 24.96 -5.46
N LYS A 271 -3.79 25.30 -4.67
CA LYS A 271 -3.89 24.90 -3.26
C LYS A 271 -4.47 23.51 -3.04
N SER A 272 -5.33 23.02 -3.95
CA SER A 272 -6.05 21.76 -3.78
C SER A 272 -5.49 20.61 -4.64
N LEU A 273 -4.82 20.90 -5.76
CA LEU A 273 -4.26 19.90 -6.69
C LEU A 273 -2.83 20.24 -7.13
N ALA A 274 -1.94 20.50 -6.18
CA ALA A 274 -0.51 20.55 -6.50
C ALA A 274 -0.01 19.17 -6.94
N TYR A 275 0.68 19.11 -8.09
CA TYR A 275 1.29 17.88 -8.61
C TYR A 275 2.66 18.18 -9.25
N GLN A 276 3.44 17.13 -9.45
CA GLN A 276 4.69 17.18 -10.21
C GLN A 276 4.59 16.31 -11.46
N PRO A 277 5.33 16.64 -12.54
CA PRO A 277 5.43 15.76 -13.69
C PRO A 277 5.79 14.33 -13.27
N GLY A 278 5.03 13.36 -13.80
CA GLY A 278 5.16 11.93 -13.47
C GLY A 278 4.22 11.43 -12.36
N ASP A 279 3.50 12.33 -11.70
CA ASP A 279 2.36 11.95 -10.85
C ASP A 279 1.18 11.38 -11.66
N ALA A 280 0.25 10.77 -10.94
CA ALA A 280 -1.02 10.32 -11.48
C ALA A 280 -2.18 11.05 -10.81
N ILE A 281 -3.33 11.07 -11.47
CA ILE A 281 -4.60 11.53 -10.93
C ILE A 281 -5.60 10.36 -10.91
N GLU A 282 -6.20 10.12 -9.76
CA GLU A 282 -7.25 9.13 -9.56
C GLU A 282 -8.60 9.80 -9.82
N VAL A 283 -9.36 9.25 -10.78
CA VAL A 283 -10.70 9.72 -11.15
C VAL A 283 -11.75 8.74 -10.62
N TYR A 284 -12.73 9.27 -9.90
CA TYR A 284 -13.85 8.54 -9.32
C TYR A 284 -15.02 8.62 -10.31
N ALA A 285 -15.19 7.56 -11.09
CA ALA A 285 -16.23 7.48 -12.12
C ALA A 285 -17.47 6.73 -11.63
N ASN A 286 -18.57 6.92 -12.35
CA ASN A 286 -19.83 6.24 -12.11
C ASN A 286 -20.06 5.13 -13.14
N ASN A 287 -20.73 4.06 -12.72
CA ASN A 287 -21.19 3.00 -13.61
C ASN A 287 -22.18 3.54 -14.67
N SER A 288 -22.41 2.76 -15.72
CA SER A 288 -23.44 3.08 -16.72
C SER A 288 -24.83 2.93 -16.09
N PRO A 289 -25.70 3.97 -16.15
CA PRO A 289 -27.09 3.86 -15.72
C PRO A 289 -27.83 2.71 -16.44
N GLU A 290 -27.52 2.48 -17.72
CA GLU A 290 -28.11 1.41 -18.52
C GLU A 290 -27.70 0.02 -17.99
N LEU A 291 -26.43 -0.15 -17.60
CA LEU A 291 -25.95 -1.39 -16.98
C LEU A 291 -26.60 -1.61 -15.61
N VAL A 292 -26.70 -0.56 -14.78
CA VAL A 292 -27.37 -0.61 -13.47
C VAL A 292 -28.83 -1.05 -13.63
N ALA A 293 -29.58 -0.40 -14.54
CA ALA A 293 -30.97 -0.75 -14.83
C ALA A 293 -31.11 -2.21 -15.30
N SER A 294 -30.20 -2.67 -16.17
CA SER A 294 -30.20 -4.05 -16.66
C SER A 294 -29.94 -5.06 -15.54
N ILE A 295 -29.03 -4.75 -14.61
CA ILE A 295 -28.74 -5.59 -13.44
C ILE A 295 -29.93 -5.65 -12.50
N LEU A 296 -30.54 -4.50 -12.16
CA LEU A 296 -31.72 -4.44 -11.29
C LEU A 296 -32.89 -5.22 -11.88
N GLN A 297 -33.16 -5.03 -13.17
CA GLN A 297 -34.18 -5.79 -13.90
C GLN A 297 -33.90 -7.29 -13.84
N LYS A 298 -32.64 -7.69 -14.09
CA LYS A 298 -32.26 -9.11 -14.10
C LYS A 298 -32.33 -9.76 -12.72
N ALA A 299 -31.97 -9.01 -11.67
CA ALA A 299 -32.07 -9.46 -10.29
C ALA A 299 -33.53 -9.44 -9.75
N GLY A 300 -34.45 -8.75 -10.45
CA GLY A 300 -35.83 -8.59 -10.01
C GLY A 300 -35.97 -7.65 -8.81
N LEU A 301 -35.10 -6.64 -8.71
CA LEU A 301 -35.05 -5.68 -7.61
C LEU A 301 -35.62 -4.33 -8.05
N ALA A 302 -36.32 -3.65 -7.14
CA ALA A 302 -36.72 -2.26 -7.35
C ALA A 302 -35.56 -1.32 -7.03
N ALA A 303 -35.35 -0.31 -7.87
CA ALA A 303 -34.27 0.68 -7.72
C ALA A 303 -34.25 1.36 -6.34
N SER A 304 -35.44 1.57 -5.74
CA SER A 304 -35.63 2.23 -4.45
C SER A 304 -35.44 1.31 -3.23
N GLU A 305 -35.09 0.03 -3.41
CA GLU A 305 -34.80 -0.84 -2.27
C GLU A 305 -33.55 -0.34 -1.52
N MET A 306 -33.64 -0.27 -0.20
CA MET A 306 -32.55 0.25 0.63
C MET A 306 -31.51 -0.82 0.93
N VAL A 307 -30.25 -0.40 0.95
CA VAL A 307 -29.10 -1.21 1.38
C VAL A 307 -28.23 -0.44 2.35
N GLU A 308 -27.51 -1.17 3.19
CA GLU A 308 -26.49 -0.66 4.08
C GLU A 308 -25.11 -0.94 3.47
N LEU A 309 -24.36 0.12 3.19
CA LEU A 309 -22.94 0.08 2.83
C LEU A 309 -22.14 0.77 3.93
N ASP A 310 -21.34 0.00 4.66
CA ASP A 310 -20.59 0.48 5.83
C ASP A 310 -21.51 1.17 6.87
N THR A 311 -21.50 2.50 6.94
CA THR A 311 -22.34 3.32 7.85
C THR A 311 -23.43 4.10 7.14
N GLU A 312 -23.56 3.97 5.81
CA GLU A 312 -24.50 4.71 5.00
C GLU A 312 -25.66 3.81 4.56
N SER A 313 -26.87 4.36 4.61
CA SER A 313 -28.07 3.72 4.07
C SER A 313 -28.51 4.49 2.83
N LEU A 314 -28.53 3.81 1.69
CA LEU A 314 -28.86 4.37 0.39
C LEU A 314 -29.65 3.38 -0.46
N SER A 315 -30.16 3.83 -1.61
CA SER A 315 -30.85 2.93 -2.54
C SER A 315 -29.87 1.97 -3.23
N ILE A 316 -30.34 0.79 -3.62
CA ILE A 316 -29.53 -0.17 -4.38
C ILE A 316 -29.09 0.42 -5.73
N GLU A 317 -29.89 1.29 -6.34
CA GLU A 317 -29.52 2.01 -7.56
C GLU A 317 -28.29 2.90 -7.33
N GLU A 318 -28.31 3.75 -6.30
CA GLU A 318 -27.16 4.59 -5.93
C GLU A 318 -25.92 3.74 -5.59
N ALA A 319 -26.12 2.62 -4.88
CA ALA A 319 -25.06 1.71 -4.50
C ALA A 319 -24.36 1.12 -5.74
N LEU A 320 -25.14 0.63 -6.70
CA LEU A 320 -24.63 0.08 -7.95
C LEU A 320 -24.05 1.18 -8.84
N LEU A 321 -24.61 2.38 -8.84
CA LEU A 321 -24.16 3.47 -9.71
C LEU A 321 -22.80 4.05 -9.27
N HIS A 322 -22.61 4.23 -7.96
CA HIS A 322 -21.49 5.03 -7.43
C HIS A 322 -20.48 4.25 -6.58
N HIS A 323 -20.88 3.11 -6.01
CA HIS A 323 -20.10 2.50 -4.91
C HIS A 323 -19.63 1.07 -5.17
N LEU A 324 -20.25 0.34 -6.10
CA LEU A 324 -19.98 -1.08 -6.33
C LEU A 324 -19.44 -1.35 -7.74
N GLU A 325 -18.48 -2.26 -7.84
CA GLU A 325 -17.90 -2.70 -9.11
C GLU A 325 -18.85 -3.66 -9.83
N LEU A 326 -19.20 -3.32 -11.07
CA LEU A 326 -20.16 -4.08 -11.88
C LEU A 326 -19.53 -4.77 -13.08
N THR A 327 -18.43 -4.22 -13.60
CA THR A 327 -17.83 -4.62 -14.88
C THR A 327 -16.71 -5.65 -14.74
N LEU A 328 -16.20 -5.83 -13.52
CA LEU A 328 -15.10 -6.73 -13.20
C LEU A 328 -15.50 -7.68 -12.07
N VAL A 329 -15.87 -8.90 -12.45
CA VAL A 329 -16.14 -9.98 -11.48
C VAL A 329 -14.83 -10.66 -11.11
N THR A 330 -14.59 -10.85 -9.81
CA THR A 330 -13.39 -11.51 -9.27
C THR A 330 -13.72 -12.85 -8.60
N ALA A 331 -12.71 -13.70 -8.40
CA ALA A 331 -12.89 -14.99 -7.72
C ALA A 331 -13.57 -14.86 -6.33
N PRO A 332 -13.24 -13.88 -5.46
CA PRO A 332 -13.99 -13.63 -4.23
C PRO A 332 -15.48 -13.34 -4.45
N VAL A 333 -15.85 -12.58 -5.47
CA VAL A 333 -17.25 -12.28 -5.81
C VAL A 333 -17.96 -13.56 -6.25
N VAL A 334 -17.34 -14.36 -7.13
CA VAL A 334 -17.88 -15.65 -7.56
C VAL A 334 -18.08 -16.60 -6.38
N LYS A 335 -17.11 -16.66 -5.46
CA LYS A 335 -17.20 -17.49 -4.25
C LYS A 335 -18.36 -17.08 -3.34
N LYS A 336 -18.51 -15.78 -3.08
CA LYS A 336 -19.66 -15.26 -2.32
C LYS A 336 -20.97 -15.59 -3.01
N TYR A 337 -21.05 -15.37 -4.32
CA TYR A 337 -22.25 -15.62 -5.12
C TYR A 337 -22.62 -17.11 -5.18
N ALA A 338 -21.63 -18.00 -5.35
CA ALA A 338 -21.82 -19.44 -5.38
C ALA A 338 -22.39 -19.99 -4.06
N ALA A 339 -21.98 -19.40 -2.92
CA ALA A 339 -22.49 -19.77 -1.60
C ALA A 339 -24.00 -19.49 -1.43
N LEU A 340 -24.56 -18.54 -2.20
CA LEU A 340 -26.00 -18.22 -2.18
C LEU A 340 -26.85 -19.22 -2.95
N LEU A 341 -26.23 -19.91 -3.90
CA LEU A 341 -26.89 -20.70 -4.91
C LEU A 341 -26.95 -22.20 -4.57
N GLU A 342 -26.25 -22.64 -3.51
CA GLU A 342 -25.94 -24.06 -3.24
C GLU A 342 -25.49 -24.82 -4.51
N ASN A 343 -24.87 -24.11 -5.47
CA ASN A 343 -24.68 -24.61 -6.83
C ASN A 343 -23.32 -25.30 -6.99
N ASN A 344 -23.38 -26.62 -7.12
CA ASN A 344 -22.22 -27.48 -7.34
C ASN A 344 -21.39 -27.12 -8.57
N THR A 345 -21.96 -26.43 -9.57
CA THR A 345 -21.26 -26.05 -10.81
C THR A 345 -20.30 -24.90 -10.58
N LEU A 346 -20.73 -23.83 -9.89
CA LEU A 346 -19.86 -22.71 -9.54
C LEU A 346 -18.81 -23.14 -8.51
N ASN A 347 -19.17 -24.00 -7.56
CA ASN A 347 -18.21 -24.54 -6.60
C ASN A 347 -17.11 -25.35 -7.30
N ARG A 348 -17.45 -26.22 -8.27
CA ARG A 348 -16.43 -26.92 -9.07
C ARG A 348 -15.55 -25.97 -9.88
N LEU A 349 -16.12 -24.88 -10.41
CA LEU A 349 -15.33 -23.88 -11.13
C LEU A 349 -14.31 -23.20 -10.20
N LEU A 350 -14.67 -22.94 -8.94
CA LEU A 350 -13.76 -22.36 -7.94
C LEU A 350 -12.61 -23.31 -7.55
N ASP A 351 -12.78 -24.62 -7.76
CA ASP A 351 -11.75 -25.64 -7.52
C ASP A 351 -10.81 -25.83 -8.72
N ASP A 352 -11.08 -25.20 -9.87
CA ASP A 352 -10.27 -25.25 -11.09
C ASP A 352 -9.80 -23.83 -11.50
N PRO A 353 -8.58 -23.42 -11.09
CA PRO A 353 -8.07 -22.07 -11.36
C PRO A 353 -8.01 -21.70 -12.85
N GLU A 354 -7.68 -22.66 -13.72
CA GLU A 354 -7.55 -22.39 -15.16
C GLU A 354 -8.93 -22.09 -15.77
N GLN A 355 -9.93 -22.92 -15.46
CA GLN A 355 -11.29 -22.69 -15.91
C GLN A 355 -11.90 -21.43 -15.28
N LEU A 356 -11.61 -21.16 -14.01
CA LEU A 356 -12.06 -19.94 -13.34
C LEU A 356 -11.53 -18.69 -14.04
N ASN A 357 -10.23 -18.64 -14.33
CA ASN A 357 -9.63 -17.47 -15.00
C ASN A 357 -10.21 -17.30 -16.41
N ALA A 358 -10.42 -18.40 -17.15
CA ALA A 358 -11.11 -18.34 -18.44
C ALA A 358 -12.54 -17.82 -18.33
N PHE A 359 -13.28 -18.21 -17.28
CA PHE A 359 -14.64 -17.76 -17.03
C PHE A 359 -14.73 -16.27 -16.66
N LEU A 360 -13.79 -15.78 -15.83
CA LEU A 360 -13.74 -14.40 -15.36
C LEU A 360 -13.37 -13.40 -16.46
N ARG A 361 -12.63 -13.82 -17.50
CA ARG A 361 -12.18 -12.93 -18.59
C ARG A 361 -13.34 -12.19 -19.26
N GLY A 362 -13.43 -10.89 -19.01
CA GLY A 362 -14.47 -10.01 -19.52
C GLY A 362 -15.87 -10.34 -19.00
N LEU A 363 -16.00 -11.02 -17.86
CA LEU A 363 -17.27 -11.30 -17.20
C LEU A 363 -17.67 -10.10 -16.35
N ASP A 364 -18.92 -9.64 -16.51
CA ASP A 364 -19.50 -8.64 -15.62
C ASP A 364 -20.65 -9.21 -14.78
N VAL A 365 -21.17 -8.40 -13.86
CA VAL A 365 -22.23 -8.82 -12.93
C VAL A 365 -23.50 -9.22 -13.67
N LEU A 366 -23.85 -8.52 -14.76
CA LEU A 366 -25.04 -8.86 -15.55
C LEU A 366 -24.92 -10.24 -16.19
N ASP A 367 -23.73 -10.60 -16.69
CA ASP A 367 -23.46 -11.94 -17.21
C ASP A 367 -23.56 -13.01 -16.12
N LEU A 368 -23.00 -12.73 -14.93
CA LEU A 368 -23.04 -13.66 -13.79
C LEU A 368 -24.49 -13.97 -13.39
N LEU A 369 -25.33 -12.94 -13.25
CA LEU A 369 -26.77 -13.06 -12.97
C LEU A 369 -27.51 -13.78 -14.10
N SER A 370 -27.08 -13.60 -15.35
CA SER A 370 -27.72 -14.21 -16.51
C SER A 370 -27.39 -15.69 -16.67
N LYS A 371 -26.14 -16.07 -16.43
CA LYS A 371 -25.67 -17.46 -16.51
C LYS A 371 -26.13 -18.29 -15.31
N TYR A 372 -26.19 -17.68 -14.13
CA TYR A 372 -26.52 -18.35 -12.87
C TYR A 372 -27.61 -17.59 -12.12
N PRO A 373 -28.87 -17.65 -12.57
CA PRO A 373 -29.96 -16.91 -11.94
C PRO A 373 -30.20 -17.40 -10.50
N VAL A 374 -30.24 -16.46 -9.56
CA VAL A 374 -30.59 -16.70 -8.16
C VAL A 374 -31.54 -15.61 -7.68
N LYS A 375 -32.44 -15.96 -6.75
CA LYS A 375 -33.27 -14.95 -6.09
C LYS A 375 -32.40 -14.16 -5.10
N LEU A 376 -32.17 -12.88 -5.37
CA LEU A 376 -31.41 -11.98 -4.50
C LEU A 376 -32.33 -11.03 -3.77
N THR A 377 -31.90 -10.60 -2.57
CA THR A 377 -32.37 -9.35 -1.99
C THR A 377 -31.37 -8.24 -2.35
N ALA A 378 -31.79 -6.97 -2.28
CA ALA A 378 -30.91 -5.84 -2.53
C ALA A 378 -29.63 -5.89 -1.67
N GLN A 379 -29.77 -6.14 -0.37
CA GLN A 379 -28.62 -6.23 0.55
C GLN A 379 -27.68 -7.38 0.17
N LEU A 380 -28.20 -8.52 -0.27
CA LEU A 380 -27.38 -9.67 -0.63
C LEU A 380 -26.55 -9.41 -1.89
N LEU A 381 -27.14 -8.74 -2.89
CA LEU A 381 -26.42 -8.28 -4.06
C LEU A 381 -25.31 -7.30 -3.65
N ALA A 382 -25.64 -6.28 -2.86
CA ALA A 382 -24.69 -5.27 -2.40
C ALA A 382 -23.50 -5.87 -1.64
N SER A 383 -23.75 -6.76 -0.67
CA SER A 383 -22.71 -7.42 0.13
C SER A 383 -21.84 -8.43 -0.65
N THR A 384 -22.34 -8.90 -1.79
CA THR A 384 -21.62 -9.83 -2.67
C THR A 384 -20.55 -9.12 -3.50
N LEU A 385 -20.85 -7.90 -3.96
CA LEU A 385 -19.97 -7.13 -4.83
C LEU A 385 -18.80 -6.50 -4.06
N ARG A 386 -17.77 -6.07 -4.80
CA ARG A 386 -16.63 -5.32 -4.26
C ARG A 386 -16.86 -3.82 -4.45
N PRO A 387 -16.22 -2.96 -3.64
CA PRO A 387 -16.26 -1.52 -3.86
C PRO A 387 -15.71 -1.11 -5.23
N LEU A 388 -16.31 -0.10 -5.85
CA LEU A 388 -15.82 0.53 -7.07
C LEU A 388 -14.54 1.31 -6.75
N ALA A 389 -13.45 0.98 -7.45
CA ALA A 389 -12.17 1.65 -7.27
C ALA A 389 -12.02 2.85 -8.22
N PRO A 390 -11.37 3.94 -7.80
CA PRO A 390 -11.03 5.03 -8.71
C PRO A 390 -9.99 4.57 -9.74
N ARG A 391 -9.97 5.23 -10.90
CA ARG A 391 -9.01 4.91 -11.96
C ARG A 391 -7.89 5.94 -12.01
N ALA A 392 -6.64 5.48 -11.90
CA ALA A 392 -5.48 6.33 -12.04
C ALA A 392 -5.14 6.58 -13.52
N TYR A 393 -4.86 7.83 -13.86
CA TYR A 393 -4.31 8.28 -15.14
C TYR A 393 -2.99 9.02 -14.89
N SER A 394 -1.97 8.73 -15.69
CA SER A 394 -0.73 9.53 -15.65
C SER A 394 -1.05 10.97 -16.06
N ILE A 395 -0.59 11.93 -15.25
CA ILE A 395 -0.77 13.34 -15.56
C ILE A 395 0.10 13.68 -16.77
N ALA A 396 -0.53 14.29 -17.76
CA ALA A 396 0.06 14.59 -19.07
C ALA A 396 0.51 16.05 -19.21
N SER A 397 0.67 16.76 -18.10
CA SER A 397 1.05 18.18 -18.07
C SER A 397 2.14 18.48 -17.06
N SER A 398 2.75 19.66 -17.17
CA SER A 398 3.58 20.32 -16.15
C SER A 398 2.91 21.61 -15.72
N MET A 399 2.74 21.82 -14.41
CA MET A 399 2.16 23.07 -13.87
C MET A 399 2.98 24.32 -14.25
N GLU A 400 4.26 24.16 -14.60
CA GLU A 400 5.09 25.28 -15.07
C GLU A 400 4.66 25.79 -16.44
N GLU A 401 4.05 24.94 -17.27
CA GLU A 401 3.56 25.28 -18.60
C GLU A 401 2.07 25.61 -18.59
N VAL A 402 1.26 24.84 -17.86
CA VAL A 402 -0.21 24.92 -17.92
C VAL A 402 -0.84 25.68 -16.76
N GLY A 403 -0.04 26.21 -15.83
CA GLY A 403 -0.56 26.91 -14.65
C GLY A 403 -1.36 25.98 -13.74
N ASP A 404 -2.55 26.40 -13.32
CA ASP A 404 -3.47 25.54 -12.57
C ASP A 404 -4.48 24.76 -13.42
N GLU A 405 -3.91 23.90 -14.26
CA GLU A 405 -4.60 22.83 -15.00
C GLU A 405 -3.92 21.47 -14.77
N VAL A 406 -4.71 20.39 -14.83
CA VAL A 406 -4.24 19.00 -14.89
C VAL A 406 -4.74 18.36 -16.17
N HIS A 407 -3.83 17.84 -16.99
CA HIS A 407 -4.19 17.22 -18.26
C HIS A 407 -4.07 15.71 -18.13
N ILE A 408 -4.98 14.96 -18.73
CA ILE A 408 -4.92 13.50 -18.81
C ILE A 408 -5.15 13.02 -20.24
N THR A 409 -4.54 11.89 -20.58
CA THR A 409 -4.75 11.21 -21.85
C THR A 409 -5.48 9.88 -21.62
N VAL A 410 -6.72 9.79 -22.11
CA VAL A 410 -7.66 8.70 -21.81
C VAL A 410 -7.96 7.92 -23.08
N GLY A 411 -7.51 6.66 -23.15
CA GLY A 411 -7.98 5.72 -24.17
C GLY A 411 -9.35 5.15 -23.77
N ALA A 412 -10.39 5.40 -24.57
CA ALA A 412 -11.72 4.83 -24.35
C ALA A 412 -11.68 3.32 -24.58
N VAL A 413 -11.89 2.53 -23.52
CA VAL A 413 -11.92 1.08 -23.61
C VAL A 413 -13.31 0.66 -24.05
N ARG A 414 -13.41 0.07 -25.25
CA ARG A 414 -14.64 -0.48 -25.81
C ARG A 414 -14.37 -1.83 -26.44
N PHE A 415 -15.30 -2.77 -26.24
CA PHE A 415 -15.23 -4.10 -26.83
C PHE A 415 -16.62 -4.71 -26.91
N GLU A 416 -16.80 -5.70 -27.78
CA GLU A 416 -18.02 -6.48 -27.85
C GLU A 416 -17.77 -7.87 -27.27
N LYS A 417 -18.71 -8.35 -26.46
CA LYS A 417 -18.69 -9.73 -25.96
C LYS A 417 -20.11 -10.21 -25.73
N ASP A 418 -20.41 -11.42 -26.23
CA ASP A 418 -21.73 -12.05 -26.17
C ASP A 418 -22.81 -11.12 -26.75
N GLU A 419 -22.55 -10.53 -27.92
CA GLU A 419 -23.43 -9.59 -28.66
C GLU A 419 -23.77 -8.29 -27.90
N ARG A 420 -23.09 -8.03 -26.77
CA ARG A 420 -23.25 -6.81 -25.99
C ARG A 420 -22.02 -5.92 -26.12
N ALA A 421 -22.26 -4.66 -26.49
CA ALA A 421 -21.26 -3.61 -26.40
C ALA A 421 -20.91 -3.33 -24.93
N ARG A 422 -19.62 -3.27 -24.65
CA ARG A 422 -19.05 -3.06 -23.31
C ARG A 422 -17.97 -1.99 -23.37
N GLY A 423 -17.69 -1.42 -22.22
CA GLY A 423 -16.56 -0.51 -22.09
C GLY A 423 -16.10 -0.38 -20.65
N GLY A 424 -14.88 0.14 -20.49
CA GLY A 424 -14.30 0.35 -19.17
C GLY A 424 -15.00 1.51 -18.46
N VAL A 425 -15.40 1.30 -17.20
CA VAL A 425 -16.23 2.23 -16.39
C VAL A 425 -15.74 3.68 -16.50
N CYS A 426 -14.50 3.94 -16.09
CA CYS A 426 -13.96 5.30 -16.05
C CYS A 426 -13.71 5.87 -17.44
N SER A 427 -13.19 5.07 -18.36
CA SER A 427 -12.85 5.55 -19.71
C SER A 427 -14.08 5.93 -20.54
N THR A 428 -15.18 5.19 -20.45
CA THR A 428 -16.43 5.54 -21.14
C THR A 428 -17.26 6.56 -20.37
N TYR A 429 -17.13 6.62 -19.04
CA TYR A 429 -17.65 7.75 -18.26
C TYR A 429 -17.03 9.08 -18.73
N LEU A 430 -15.70 9.12 -18.84
CA LEU A 430 -14.97 10.29 -19.32
C LEU A 430 -15.19 10.57 -20.80
N ALA A 431 -15.42 9.55 -21.65
CA ALA A 431 -15.66 9.75 -23.07
C ALA A 431 -17.11 10.17 -23.39
N ASP A 432 -18.10 9.51 -22.80
CA ASP A 432 -19.50 9.58 -23.26
C ASP A 432 -20.42 10.35 -22.33
N ARG A 433 -20.13 10.34 -21.02
CA ARG A 433 -21.06 10.79 -19.97
C ARG A 433 -20.60 12.04 -19.22
N THR A 434 -19.59 12.71 -19.76
CA THR A 434 -19.06 13.97 -19.24
C THR A 434 -18.83 14.95 -20.39
N GLY A 435 -19.05 16.24 -20.13
CA GLY A 435 -18.83 17.34 -21.05
C GLY A 435 -17.98 18.44 -20.43
N LEU A 436 -17.87 19.56 -21.15
CA LEU A 436 -17.31 20.79 -20.59
C LEU A 436 -18.15 21.23 -19.38
N ASP A 437 -17.50 21.82 -18.39
CA ASP A 437 -18.08 22.31 -17.12
C ASP A 437 -18.65 21.23 -16.19
N ASP A 438 -18.64 19.95 -16.59
CA ASP A 438 -19.03 18.85 -15.70
C ASP A 438 -18.01 18.66 -14.58
N LYS A 439 -18.51 18.24 -13.42
CA LYS A 439 -17.68 17.97 -12.24
C LYS A 439 -17.16 16.54 -12.23
N LEU A 440 -15.85 16.42 -12.05
CA LEU A 440 -15.14 15.18 -11.78
C LEU A 440 -14.69 15.15 -10.33
N LYS A 441 -14.92 14.01 -9.68
CA LYS A 441 -14.32 13.74 -8.38
C LYS A 441 -12.94 13.13 -8.58
N VAL A 442 -11.89 13.79 -8.09
CA VAL A 442 -10.49 13.41 -8.35
C VAL A 442 -9.59 13.50 -7.14
N ARG A 443 -8.42 12.84 -7.21
CA ARG A 443 -7.36 12.95 -6.21
C ARG A 443 -5.97 12.79 -6.84
N ILE A 444 -5.01 13.61 -6.43
CA ILE A 444 -3.60 13.43 -6.86
C ILE A 444 -3.00 12.22 -6.15
N LYS A 445 -2.30 11.41 -6.95
CA LYS A 445 -1.51 10.27 -6.49
C LYS A 445 -0.05 10.52 -6.84
N ALA A 446 0.70 10.93 -5.82
CA ALA A 446 2.13 11.16 -5.94
C ALA A 446 2.89 9.88 -6.35
N ASN A 447 3.89 10.04 -7.21
CA ASN A 447 4.73 8.95 -7.69
C ASN A 447 6.22 9.33 -7.65
N ASP A 448 6.82 9.26 -6.47
CA ASP A 448 8.24 9.59 -6.25
C ASP A 448 9.21 8.74 -7.09
N GLN A 449 8.78 7.56 -7.58
CA GLN A 449 9.59 6.66 -8.41
C GLN A 449 9.61 7.04 -9.89
N PHE A 450 8.74 7.95 -10.33
CA PHE A 450 8.65 8.37 -11.73
C PHE A 450 8.82 9.88 -11.83
N ARG A 451 10.08 10.31 -11.87
CA ARG A 451 10.50 11.71 -11.86
C ARG A 451 11.59 11.96 -12.88
N LEU A 452 11.70 13.23 -13.28
CA LEU A 452 12.88 13.71 -13.99
C LEU A 452 14.11 13.69 -13.04
N PRO A 453 15.32 13.42 -13.55
CA PRO A 453 16.54 13.55 -12.79
C PRO A 453 16.70 14.98 -12.28
N ALA A 454 17.18 15.14 -11.04
CA ALA A 454 17.46 16.45 -10.48
C ALA A 454 18.54 17.23 -11.24
N ASN A 455 19.40 16.53 -11.98
CA ASN A 455 20.39 17.13 -12.87
C ASN A 455 19.88 17.12 -14.32
N GLY A 456 19.60 18.31 -14.86
CA GLY A 456 19.09 18.48 -16.22
C GLY A 456 20.05 18.07 -17.35
N ASP A 457 21.33 17.86 -17.05
CA ASP A 457 22.31 17.39 -18.04
C ASP A 457 22.25 15.88 -18.30
N VAL A 458 21.45 15.13 -17.52
CA VAL A 458 21.32 13.68 -17.67
C VAL A 458 20.47 13.36 -18.91
N PRO A 459 21.00 12.62 -19.90
CA PRO A 459 20.21 12.23 -21.07
C PRO A 459 19.00 11.36 -20.69
N LEU A 460 17.85 11.67 -21.30
CA LEU A 460 16.59 10.95 -21.07
C LEU A 460 16.22 10.08 -22.26
N ILE A 461 15.83 8.83 -21.98
CA ILE A 461 15.24 7.92 -22.96
C ILE A 461 13.82 7.62 -22.49
N MET A 462 12.83 8.17 -23.20
CA MET A 462 11.41 7.99 -22.90
C MET A 462 10.79 7.02 -23.90
N VAL A 463 10.21 5.92 -23.41
CA VAL A 463 9.60 4.87 -24.24
C VAL A 463 8.12 4.77 -23.90
N GLY A 464 7.26 5.29 -24.78
CA GLY A 464 5.81 5.27 -24.60
C GLY A 464 5.07 4.94 -25.90
N ALA A 465 4.18 3.95 -25.86
CA ALA A 465 3.31 3.59 -26.97
C ALA A 465 1.84 3.91 -26.61
N GLY A 466 1.09 4.47 -27.57
CA GLY A 466 -0.31 4.84 -27.35
C GLY A 466 -0.46 5.84 -26.20
N THR A 467 -1.35 5.56 -25.25
CA THR A 467 -1.57 6.39 -24.06
C THR A 467 -0.37 6.42 -23.10
N GLY A 468 0.62 5.54 -23.28
CA GLY A 468 1.89 5.59 -22.54
C GLY A 468 2.72 6.86 -22.80
N ILE A 469 2.34 7.68 -23.78
CA ILE A 469 2.92 9.01 -24.00
C ILE A 469 2.55 10.03 -22.92
N ALA A 470 1.45 9.80 -22.19
CA ALA A 470 0.87 10.77 -21.26
C ALA A 470 1.90 11.43 -20.34
N PRO A 471 2.62 10.71 -19.46
CA PRO A 471 3.53 11.37 -18.52
C PRO A 471 4.72 12.06 -19.22
N PHE A 472 5.10 11.59 -20.41
CA PHE A 472 6.20 12.19 -21.17
C PHE A 472 5.83 13.54 -21.78
N ARG A 473 4.54 13.80 -22.04
CA ARG A 473 4.08 15.16 -22.39
C ARG A 473 4.39 16.13 -21.25
N GLY A 474 4.09 15.75 -20.01
CA GLY A 474 4.43 16.54 -18.83
C GLY A 474 5.95 16.72 -18.65
N PHE A 475 6.74 15.67 -18.90
CA PHE A 475 8.21 15.75 -18.84
C PHE A 475 8.82 16.66 -19.90
N VAL A 476 8.22 16.77 -21.08
CA VAL A 476 8.72 17.65 -22.16
C VAL A 476 8.32 19.12 -21.93
N GLN A 477 7.24 19.36 -21.21
CA GLN A 477 6.79 20.70 -20.84
C GLN A 477 7.59 21.31 -19.67
N HIS A 478 8.16 20.47 -18.81
CA HIS A 478 9.04 20.88 -17.71
C HIS A 478 10.49 20.96 -18.22
#